data_AF-A0A1Q3D540-F1
#
_entry.id   AF-A0A1Q3D540-F1
#
_cell.length_a   1.000
_cell.length_b   1.000
_cell.length_c   1.000
_cell.angle_alpha   90.00
_cell.angle_beta   90.00
_cell.angle_gamma   90.00
#
_symmetry.space_group_name_H-M   'P 1'
#
loop_
_entity.id
_entity.type
_entity.pdbx_description
1 polymer ?
#
loop_
_entity_poly.entity_id
_entity_poly.type
_entity_poly.pdbx_seq_one_letter_code
_entity_poly.pdbx_strand_id
1 'polypeptide(L)'
;EVEGFHPNHILSILYPNDPNIHPNMALSTNKLSADHRILHHLIVHQILPTGGGYAKLSRMQAFLMWCIISKVEFCYPLLMLHTMVRAFTQKKSVLPFGSILTKI
;
A
#
# COMPACT_ATOMS: atom_id res chain seq x y z
N GLU A 1 7.56 18.15 11.43
CA GLU A 1 7.60 18.03 9.96
C GLU A 1 9.00 17.65 9.54
N VAL A 2 9.16 16.88 8.47
CA VAL A 2 10.48 16.69 7.84
C VAL A 2 10.80 18.00 7.13
N GLU A 3 11.92 18.65 7.45
CA GLU A 3 12.29 19.94 6.84
C GLU A 3 12.21 19.86 5.30
N GLY A 4 11.43 20.75 4.70
CA GLY A 4 11.23 20.82 3.25
C GLY A 4 10.17 19.87 2.67
N PHE A 5 9.53 19.01 3.47
CA PHE A 5 8.48 18.11 3.00
C PHE A 5 7.09 18.68 3.25
N HIS A 6 6.46 19.20 2.20
CA HIS A 6 5.03 19.56 2.23
C HIS A 6 4.21 18.36 1.72
N PRO A 7 3.31 17.75 2.52
CA PRO A 7 2.54 16.57 2.10
C PRO A 7 1.80 16.75 0.77
N ASN A 8 1.31 17.97 0.52
CA ASN A 8 0.60 18.32 -0.71
C ASN A 8 1.50 18.31 -1.97
N HIS A 9 2.83 18.31 -1.83
CA HIS A 9 3.77 18.20 -2.95
C HIS A 9 4.11 16.74 -3.32
N ILE A 10 3.68 15.75 -2.54
CA ILE A 10 3.99 14.35 -2.86
C ILE A 10 3.33 13.93 -4.18
N LEU A 11 2.15 14.47 -4.48
CA LEU A 11 1.41 14.11 -5.69
C LEU A 11 2.11 14.60 -6.96
N SER A 12 2.68 15.81 -6.93
CA SER A 12 3.46 16.33 -8.06
C SER A 12 4.79 15.59 -8.22
N ILE A 13 5.37 15.05 -7.15
CA ILE A 13 6.57 14.20 -7.24
C ILE A 13 6.24 12.82 -7.82
N LEU A 14 5.12 12.22 -7.43
CA LEU A 14 4.69 10.90 -7.91
C LEU A 14 4.17 10.94 -9.36
N TYR A 15 3.57 12.05 -9.77
CA TYR A 15 2.95 12.24 -11.09
C TYR A 15 3.42 13.55 -11.74
N PRO A 16 4.72 13.68 -12.09
CA PRO A 16 5.30 14.96 -12.54
C PRO A 16 4.75 15.45 -13.88
N ASN A 17 4.12 14.58 -14.68
CA ASN A 17 3.68 14.87 -16.04
C ASN A 17 2.15 14.93 -16.20
N ASP A 18 1.37 14.77 -15.13
CA ASP A 18 -0.10 14.82 -15.22
C ASP A 18 -0.60 16.26 -14.93
N PRO A 19 -1.13 16.98 -15.94
CA PRO A 19 -1.57 18.37 -15.77
C PRO A 19 -2.81 18.50 -14.87
N ASN A 20 -3.49 17.40 -14.54
CA ASN A 20 -4.67 17.40 -13.68
C ASN A 20 -4.34 17.25 -12.19
N ILE A 21 -3.06 17.06 -11.85
CA ILE A 21 -2.62 16.88 -10.47
C ILE A 21 -2.41 18.26 -9.83
N HIS A 22 -3.21 18.54 -8.80
CA HIS A 22 -3.10 19.74 -7.99
C HIS A 22 -2.69 19.39 -6.54
N PRO A 23 -1.94 20.26 -5.84
CA PRO A 23 -1.43 19.97 -4.50
C PRO A 23 -2.51 19.59 -3.48
N ASN A 24 -3.71 20.18 -3.61
CA ASN A 24 -4.82 19.98 -2.68
C ASN A 24 -5.84 18.92 -3.15
N MET A 25 -5.51 18.14 -4.18
CA MET A 25 -6.41 17.12 -4.72
C MET A 25 -6.43 15.85 -3.86
N ALA A 26 -7.61 15.29 -3.62
CA ALA A 26 -7.75 13.93 -3.10
C ALA A 26 -7.61 12.92 -4.26
N LEU A 27 -6.63 12.02 -4.17
CA LEU A 27 -6.50 10.91 -5.11
C LEU A 27 -7.42 9.77 -4.73
N SER A 28 -8.27 9.36 -5.66
CA SER A 28 -9.03 8.13 -5.54
C SER A 28 -8.16 6.94 -5.96
N THR A 29 -8.24 5.82 -5.24
CA THR A 29 -7.38 4.65 -5.45
C THR A 29 -7.51 4.01 -6.84
N ASN A 30 -8.61 4.26 -7.55
CA ASN A 30 -8.83 3.80 -8.93
C ASN A 30 -8.02 4.60 -9.99
N LYS A 31 -7.51 5.79 -9.66
CA LYS A 31 -6.64 6.58 -10.55
C LYS A 31 -5.16 6.21 -10.45
N LEU A 32 -4.80 5.42 -9.44
CA LEU A 32 -3.43 4.96 -9.24
C LEU A 32 -3.11 3.80 -10.21
N SER A 33 -1.87 3.75 -10.71
CA SER A 33 -1.37 2.57 -11.43
C SER A 33 -1.48 1.30 -10.56
N ALA A 34 -1.51 0.13 -11.17
CA ALA A 34 -1.61 -1.15 -10.47
C ALA A 34 -0.61 -1.29 -9.31
N ASP A 35 0.67 -0.97 -9.54
CA ASP A 35 1.73 -1.11 -8.52
C ASP A 35 1.49 -0.21 -7.31
N HIS A 36 1.14 1.06 -7.55
CA HIS A 36 0.74 1.99 -6.49
C HIS A 36 -0.51 1.54 -5.72
N ARG A 37 -1.49 0.91 -6.39
CA ARG A 37 -2.67 0.34 -5.72
C ARG A 37 -2.30 -0.82 -4.81
N ILE A 38 -1.38 -1.69 -5.25
CA ILE A 38 -0.87 -2.80 -4.45
C ILE A 38 -0.12 -2.25 -3.24
N LEU A 39 0.76 -1.28 -3.45
CA LEU A 39 1.53 -0.65 -2.37
C LEU A 39 0.62 0.02 -1.34
N HIS A 40 -0.38 0.78 -1.79
CA HIS A 40 -1.37 1.39 -0.90
C HIS A 40 -2.09 0.34 -0.04
N HIS A 41 -2.55 -0.75 -0.66
CA HIS A 41 -3.23 -1.82 0.05
C HIS A 41 -2.29 -2.52 1.05
N LEU A 42 -1.02 -2.71 0.70
CA LEU A 42 0.00 -3.27 1.59
C LEU A 42 0.21 -2.39 2.83
N ILE A 43 0.34 -1.08 2.65
CA ILE A 43 0.53 -0.13 3.75
C ILE A 43 -0.68 -0.17 4.69
N VAL A 44 -1.89 -0.05 4.15
CA VAL A 44 -3.12 0.05 4.95
C VAL A 44 -3.46 -1.26 5.68
N HIS A 45 -3.25 -2.41 5.04
CA HIS A 45 -3.70 -3.69 5.60
C HIS A 45 -2.61 -4.55 6.24
N GLN A 46 -1.33 -4.30 5.96
CA GLN A 46 -0.22 -5.09 6.52
C GLN A 46 0.70 -4.28 7.42
N ILE A 47 0.94 -3.01 7.13
CA ILE A 47 1.88 -2.19 7.92
C ILE A 47 1.14 -1.45 9.02
N LEU A 48 0.09 -0.72 8.68
CA LEU A 48 -0.70 0.02 9.65
C LEU A 48 -1.52 -0.95 10.52
N PRO A 49 -1.41 -0.85 11.85
CA PRO A 49 -2.25 -1.65 12.74
C PRO A 49 -3.72 -1.24 12.55
N THR A 50 -4.57 -2.18 12.17
CA THR A 50 -6.02 -1.97 11.94
C THR A 50 -6.86 -2.13 13.22
N GLY A 51 -6.25 -1.97 14.39
CA GLY A 51 -6.89 -2.03 15.70
C GLY A 51 -5.90 -1.63 16.80
N GLY A 52 -6.40 -1.25 17.98
CA GLY A 52 -5.62 -0.63 19.09
C GLY A 52 -4.46 -1.44 19.70
N GLY A 53 -4.00 -2.49 19.06
CA GLY A 53 -2.87 -3.32 19.46
C GLY A 53 -1.53 -2.83 18.91
N TYR A 54 -1.11 -1.60 19.25
CA TYR A 54 0.22 -1.07 18.90
C TYR A 54 1.38 -1.80 19.60
N ALA A 55 1.08 -2.58 20.65
CA ALA A 55 2.07 -3.28 21.46
C ALA A 55 2.61 -4.58 20.83
N LYS A 56 1.98 -5.11 19.77
CA LYS A 56 2.37 -6.38 19.15
C LYS A 56 2.69 -6.19 17.68
N LEU A 57 3.89 -6.62 17.29
CA LEU A 57 4.38 -6.61 15.92
C LEU A 57 4.34 -8.03 15.35
N SER A 58 3.68 -8.22 14.20
CA SER A 58 3.73 -9.49 13.49
C SER A 58 5.09 -9.69 12.79
N ARG A 59 5.49 -10.94 12.56
CA ARG A 59 6.71 -11.25 11.77
C ARG A 59 6.67 -10.64 10.38
N MET A 60 5.48 -10.56 9.78
CA MET A 60 5.27 -9.93 8.46
C MET A 60 5.51 -8.42 8.51
N GLN A 61 5.03 -7.73 9.55
CA GLN A 61 5.31 -6.31 9.77
C GLN A 61 6.80 -6.04 9.97
N ALA A 62 7.48 -6.88 10.77
CA ALA A 62 8.93 -6.80 10.96
C ALA A 62 9.69 -6.91 9.64
N PHE A 63 9.30 -7.89 8.81
CA PHE A 63 9.90 -8.11 7.50
C PHE A 63 9.69 -6.90 6.56
N LEU A 64 8.47 -6.39 6.48
CA LEU A 64 8.16 -5.21 5.66
C LEU A 64 8.93 -3.97 6.13
N MET A 65 9.01 -3.73 7.44
CA MET A 65 9.82 -2.64 8.00
C MET A 65 11.30 -2.79 7.62
N TRP A 66 11.85 -4.00 7.73
CA TRP A 66 13.23 -4.28 7.34
C TRP A 66 13.49 -4.03 5.84
N CYS A 67 12.57 -4.44 4.96
CA CYS A 67 12.69 -4.17 3.53
C CYS A 67 12.70 -2.66 3.22
N ILE A 68 11.84 -1.86 3.89
CA ILE A 68 11.82 -0.39 3.72
C ILE A 68 13.15 0.22 4.17
N ILE A 69 13.62 -0.13 5.37
CA ILE A 69 14.87 0.41 5.94
C ILE A 69 16.06 0.04 5.06
N SER A 70 16.08 -1.21 4.56
CA SER A 70 17.18 -1.75 3.76
C SER A 70 17.07 -1.41 2.28
N LYS A 71 16.02 -0.69 1.86
CA LYS A 71 15.70 -0.37 0.46
C LYS A 71 15.70 -1.60 -0.47
N VAL A 72 15.22 -2.73 0.06
CA VAL A 72 15.11 -3.98 -0.71
C VAL A 72 13.89 -3.87 -1.62
N GLU A 73 14.05 -4.20 -2.90
CA GLU A 73 12.94 -4.23 -3.84
C GLU A 73 11.88 -5.24 -3.40
N PHE A 74 10.62 -4.82 -3.44
CA PHE A 74 9.49 -5.66 -3.07
C PHE A 74 9.03 -6.54 -4.24
N CYS A 75 8.91 -7.84 -4.00
CA CYS A 75 8.17 -8.72 -4.90
C CYS A 75 6.66 -8.58 -4.61
N TYR A 76 6.00 -7.60 -5.24
CA TYR A 76 4.56 -7.35 -5.09
C TYR A 76 3.69 -8.60 -5.28
N PRO A 77 3.94 -9.48 -6.28
CA PRO A 77 3.13 -10.70 -6.46
C PRO A 77 3.21 -11.65 -5.26
N LEU A 78 4.38 -11.81 -4.64
CA LEU A 78 4.55 -12.70 -3.48
C LEU A 78 3.76 -12.19 -2.26
N LEU A 79 3.77 -10.87 -2.04
CA LEU A 79 3.04 -10.23 -0.95
C LEU A 79 1.52 -10.30 -1.15
N MET A 80 1.06 -10.13 -2.40
CA MET A 80 -0.33 -10.33 -2.78
C MET A 80 -0.75 -11.77 -2.51
N LEU A 81 0.03 -12.75 -2.96
CA LEU A 81 -0.26 -14.17 -2.77
C LEU A 81 -0.37 -14.53 -1.28
N HIS A 82 0.59 -14.10 -0.45
CA HIS A 82 0.54 -14.34 0.99
C HIS A 82 -0.71 -13.75 1.64
N THR A 83 -1.10 -12.54 1.24
CA THR A 83 -2.31 -11.87 1.74
C THR A 83 -3.58 -12.59 1.29
N MET A 84 -3.64 -13.05 0.04
CA MET A 84 -4.76 -13.81 -0.52
C MET A 84 -4.91 -15.17 0.16
N VAL A 85 -3.82 -15.89 0.41
CA VAL A 85 -3.84 -17.18 1.15
C VAL A 85 -4.36 -16.99 2.57
N ARG A 86 -3.91 -15.94 3.27
CA ARG A 86 -4.38 -15.61 4.62
C ARG A 86 -5.88 -15.29 4.62
N ALA A 87 -6.33 -14.48 3.67
CA ALA A 87 -7.73 -14.15 3.50
C ALA A 87 -8.57 -15.41 3.21
N PHE A 88 -8.15 -16.24 2.26
CA PHE A 88 -8.83 -17.48 1.90
C PHE A 88 -9.01 -18.43 3.09
N THR A 89 -8.02 -18.49 3.99
CA THR A 89 -8.08 -19.33 5.20
C THR A 89 -9.09 -18.80 6.22
N GLN A 90 -9.39 -17.50 6.21
CA GLN A 90 -10.45 -16.90 7.02
C GLN A 90 -11.79 -17.11 6.30
N LYS A 91 -12.58 -18.11 6.76
CA LYS A 91 -13.86 -18.62 6.18
C LYS A 91 -14.94 -17.60 5.74
N LYS A 92 -14.74 -16.29 5.87
CA LYS A 92 -15.69 -15.21 5.49
C LYS A 92 -15.01 -13.97 4.87
N SER A 93 -13.82 -14.08 4.30
CA SER A 93 -13.16 -12.88 3.75
C SER A 93 -13.46 -12.67 2.26
N VAL A 94 -13.69 -11.40 1.90
CA VAL A 94 -13.67 -10.95 0.51
C VAL A 94 -12.25 -11.13 -0.03
N LEU A 95 -12.11 -11.71 -1.23
CA LEU A 95 -10.82 -11.87 -1.90
C LEU A 95 -10.13 -10.50 -2.05
N PRO A 96 -9.02 -10.24 -1.34
CA PRO A 96 -8.28 -9.01 -1.50
C PRO A 96 -7.69 -8.97 -2.91
N PHE A 97 -7.52 -7.76 -3.46
CA PHE A 97 -6.97 -7.49 -4.80
C PHE A 97 -7.78 -7.98 -6.01
N GLY A 98 -9.04 -8.42 -5.84
CA GLY A 98 -9.89 -8.79 -6.98
C GLY A 98 -9.94 -7.71 -8.07
N SER A 99 -10.13 -6.45 -7.68
CA SER A 99 -10.15 -5.29 -8.58
C SER A 99 -8.79 -4.86 -9.14
N ILE A 100 -7.70 -5.52 -8.75
CA ILE A 100 -6.36 -5.35 -9.34
C ILE A 100 -6.10 -6.49 -10.33
N LEU A 101 -6.52 -7.72 -10.00
CA LEU A 101 -6.31 -8.91 -10.80
C LEU A 101 -7.28 -9.04 -11.98
N THR A 102 -8.51 -8.55 -11.83
CA THR A 102 -9.48 -8.55 -12.92
C THR A 102 -9.38 -7.23 -13.67
N LYS A 103 -8.91 -7.27 -14.92
CA LYS A 103 -9.23 -6.20 -15.88
C LYS A 103 -10.73 -6.24 -16.10
N ILE A 104 -11.41 -5.13 -15.82
CA ILE A 104 -12.72 -4.84 -16.39
C ILE A 104 -12.47 -4.15 -17.73
#